data_AF-A0A8C1V4Z2-F1
#
_entry.id   AF-A0A8C1V4Z2-F1
#
_cell.length_a   1.000
_cell.length_b   1.000
_cell.length_c   1.000
_cell.angle_alpha   90.00
_cell.angle_beta   90.00
_cell.angle_gamma   90.00
#
_symmetry.space_group_name_H-M   'P 1'
#
loop_
_entity.id
_entity.type
_entity.pdbx_description
1 polymer ?
#
loop_
_entity_poly.entity_id
_entity_poly.type
_entity_poly.pdbx_seq_one_letter_code
_entity_poly.pdbx_strand_id
1 'polypeptide(L)'
;MACRDLDKAEGAQKEIMEESGNQNIVIRKLDLSDTKSIREFAEESAIYILINNAGIMMCPYSKTADGFEMQFGVNHLGHFLLTFLLIDLLKRSAPSRIIILSSMAHSWGTIALDDINSERNYHSRRAYGQSKLANILFTRE
;
A
#
# COMPACT_ATOMS: atom_id res chain seq x y z
N MET A 1 -9.92 4.25 -7.83
CA MET A 1 -8.95 3.16 -7.63
C MET A 1 -7.57 3.67 -7.96
N ALA A 2 -6.62 3.47 -7.06
CA ALA A 2 -5.22 3.85 -7.25
C ALA A 2 -4.42 2.61 -7.67
N CYS A 3 -3.83 2.63 -8.87
CA CYS A 3 -3.23 1.44 -9.48
C CYS A 3 -1.91 1.77 -10.17
N ARG A 4 -0.97 0.81 -10.15
CA ARG A 4 0.33 0.97 -10.83
C ARG A 4 0.26 0.75 -12.35
N ASP A 5 -0.71 -0.02 -12.84
CA ASP A 5 -0.84 -0.40 -14.24
C ASP A 5 -2.19 0.16 -14.73
N LEU A 6 -2.12 1.23 -15.52
CA LEU A 6 -3.32 1.99 -15.91
C LEU A 6 -4.16 1.21 -16.92
N ASP A 7 -3.53 0.55 -17.89
CA ASP A 7 -4.25 -0.21 -18.93
C ASP A 7 -5.10 -1.32 -18.29
N LYS A 8 -4.53 -2.06 -17.33
CA LYS A 8 -5.29 -3.08 -16.59
C LYS A 8 -6.37 -2.48 -15.69
N ALA A 9 -6.08 -1.35 -15.06
CA ALA A 9 -7.03 -0.68 -14.17
C ALA A 9 -8.24 -0.13 -14.93
N GLU A 10 -8.03 0.42 -16.13
CA GLU A 10 -9.08 0.90 -17.02
C GLU A 10 -9.93 -0.24 -17.59
N GLY A 11 -9.32 -1.39 -17.88
CA GLY A 11 -10.08 -2.61 -18.22
C GLY A 11 -11.04 -3.01 -17.10
N ALA A 12 -10.52 -3.18 -15.88
CA ALA A 12 -11.34 -3.53 -14.72
C ALA A 12 -12.37 -2.44 -14.36
N GLN A 13 -12.04 -1.16 -14.55
CA GLN A 13 -12.98 -0.06 -14.34
C GLN A 13 -14.23 -0.23 -15.21
N LYS A 14 -14.05 -0.52 -16.50
CA LYS A 14 -15.17 -0.71 -17.44
C LYS A 14 -16.06 -1.85 -17.01
N GLU A 15 -15.48 -3.01 -16.70
CA GLU A 15 -16.21 -4.19 -16.21
C GLU A 15 -17.04 -3.85 -14.96
N ILE A 16 -16.43 -3.21 -13.95
CA ILE A 16 -17.14 -2.84 -12.71
C ILE A 16 -18.25 -1.80 -12.99
N MET A 17 -18.01 -0.82 -13.86
CA MET A 17 -19.02 0.18 -14.24
C MET A 17 -20.23 -0.47 -14.94
N GLU A 18 -19.97 -1.43 -15.83
CA GLU A 18 -21.01 -2.19 -16.54
C GLU A 18 -21.83 -3.06 -15.59
N GLU A 19 -21.19 -3.78 -14.68
CA GLU A 19 -21.87 -4.68 -13.73
C GLU A 19 -22.63 -3.92 -12.63
N SER A 20 -22.05 -2.85 -12.11
CA SER A 20 -22.61 -2.13 -10.95
C SER A 20 -23.50 -0.94 -11.31
N GLY A 21 -23.42 -0.45 -12.55
CA GLY A 21 -24.04 0.81 -12.98
C GLY A 21 -23.39 2.07 -12.38
N ASN A 22 -22.37 1.94 -11.52
CA ASN A 22 -21.73 3.06 -10.85
C ASN A 22 -20.66 3.72 -11.73
N GLN A 23 -20.96 4.92 -12.24
CA GLN A 23 -20.05 5.69 -13.08
C GLN A 23 -18.97 6.47 -12.29
N ASN A 24 -19.02 6.47 -10.95
CA ASN A 24 -18.11 7.23 -10.09
C ASN A 24 -16.83 6.45 -9.74
N ILE A 25 -16.32 5.64 -10.67
CA ILE A 25 -15.06 4.92 -10.50
C ILE A 25 -14.00 5.71 -11.26
N VAL A 26 -12.99 6.21 -10.56
CA VAL A 26 -11.92 7.01 -11.16
C VAL A 26 -10.60 6.30 -10.99
N ILE A 27 -9.83 6.13 -12.07
CA ILE A 27 -8.48 5.56 -12.02
C ILE A 27 -7.45 6.66 -11.82
N ARG A 28 -6.45 6.36 -10.98
CA ARG A 28 -5.30 7.21 -10.71
C ARG A 28 -4.04 6.34 -10.64
N LYS A 29 -2.93 6.86 -11.16
CA LYS A 29 -1.63 6.18 -11.10
C LYS A 29 -1.11 6.23 -9.66
N LEU A 30 -0.72 5.07 -9.14
CA LEU A 30 0.00 4.95 -7.86
C LEU A 30 0.88 3.72 -7.88
N ASP A 31 2.19 3.91 -7.80
CA ASP A 31 3.16 2.86 -7.52
C ASP A 31 3.73 3.00 -6.11
N LEU A 32 3.38 2.07 -5.23
CA LEU A 32 3.83 2.07 -3.83
C LEU A 32 5.31 1.67 -3.67
N SER A 33 5.96 1.23 -4.74
CA SER A 33 7.41 0.97 -4.77
C SER A 33 8.24 2.19 -5.19
N ASP A 34 7.62 3.36 -5.37
CA ASP A 34 8.30 4.61 -5.74
C ASP A 34 7.74 5.79 -4.95
N THR A 35 8.56 6.39 -4.06
CA THR A 35 8.12 7.54 -3.26
C THR A 35 7.75 8.76 -4.08
N LYS A 36 8.27 8.91 -5.32
CA LYS A 36 7.85 10.00 -6.22
C LYS A 36 6.41 9.79 -6.67
N SER A 37 6.07 8.58 -7.11
CA SER A 37 4.70 8.24 -7.50
C SER A 37 3.72 8.43 -6.33
N ILE A 38 4.13 8.09 -5.10
CA ILE A 38 3.29 8.30 -3.91
C ILE A 38 3.03 9.79 -3.65
N ARG A 39 4.06 10.63 -3.80
CA ARG A 39 3.94 12.09 -3.58
C ARG A 39 3.06 12.75 -4.64
N GLU A 40 3.26 12.38 -5.91
CA GLU A 40 2.42 12.85 -7.02
C GLU A 40 0.96 12.44 -6.83
N PHE A 41 0.70 11.21 -6.38
CA PHE A 41 -0.65 10.75 -6.09
C PHE A 41 -1.28 11.50 -4.89
N ALA A 42 -0.49 11.94 -3.91
CA ALA A 42 -1.00 12.57 -2.70
C ALA A 42 -1.50 14.02 -2.89
N GLU A 43 -1.42 14.57 -4.10
CA GLU A 43 -1.98 15.88 -4.48
C GLU A 43 -3.51 15.84 -4.67
N GLU A 44 -4.23 15.27 -3.71
CA GLU A 44 -5.69 15.11 -3.74
C GLU A 44 -6.41 16.23 -2.95
N SER A 45 -7.65 16.52 -3.35
CA SER A 45 -8.42 17.65 -2.80
C SER A 45 -9.39 17.28 -1.68
N ALA A 46 -9.85 16.02 -1.61
CA ALA A 46 -10.68 15.49 -0.53
C ALA A 46 -10.64 13.96 -0.51
N ILE A 47 -10.50 13.36 0.68
CA ILE A 47 -10.55 11.90 0.86
C ILE A 47 -11.30 11.61 2.16
N TYR A 48 -12.34 10.79 2.07
CA TYR A 48 -13.14 10.37 3.23
C TYR A 48 -12.72 8.99 3.74
N ILE A 49 -12.34 8.08 2.85
CA ILE A 49 -11.93 6.72 3.21
C ILE A 49 -10.66 6.38 2.44
N LEU A 50 -9.60 6.06 3.18
CA LEU A 50 -8.37 5.50 2.63
C LEU A 50 -8.31 4.00 2.96
N ILE A 51 -8.19 3.16 1.92
CA ILE A 51 -8.05 1.71 2.07
C ILE A 51 -6.68 1.30 1.56
N ASN A 52 -5.76 1.02 2.49
CA ASN A 52 -4.42 0.49 2.22
C ASN A 52 -4.53 -1.02 1.96
N ASN A 53 -5.05 -1.36 0.77
CA ASN A 53 -5.34 -2.74 0.34
C ASN A 53 -4.19 -3.37 -0.46
N ALA A 54 -3.48 -2.60 -1.26
CA ALA A 54 -2.51 -3.14 -2.21
C ALA A 54 -1.46 -4.00 -1.50
N GLY A 55 -0.97 -5.03 -2.20
CA GLY A 55 0.11 -5.82 -1.65
C GLY A 55 0.64 -6.85 -2.63
N ILE A 56 1.89 -7.21 -2.40
CA ILE A 56 2.60 -8.29 -3.08
C ILE A 56 3.01 -9.34 -2.06
N MET A 57 3.19 -10.57 -2.52
CA MET A 57 3.37 -11.71 -1.62
C MET A 57 4.39 -12.69 -2.19
N MET A 58 5.32 -13.11 -1.33
CA MET A 58 6.29 -14.18 -1.59
C MET A 58 7.15 -13.97 -2.86
N CYS A 59 7.43 -12.71 -3.22
CA CYS A 59 8.27 -12.40 -4.37
C CYS A 59 9.75 -12.79 -4.12
N PRO A 60 10.56 -13.00 -5.18
CA PRO A 60 12.01 -13.03 -5.07
C PRO A 60 12.55 -11.71 -4.48
N TYR A 61 13.74 -11.77 -3.88
CA TYR A 61 14.40 -10.59 -3.36
C TYR A 61 14.60 -9.56 -4.46
N SER A 62 14.16 -8.34 -4.19
CA SER A 62 14.27 -7.18 -5.07
C SER A 62 14.10 -5.92 -4.22
N LYS A 63 14.41 -4.77 -4.82
CA LYS A 63 14.33 -3.48 -4.13
C LYS A 63 13.34 -2.54 -4.83
N THR A 64 12.68 -1.71 -4.04
CA THR A 64 11.89 -0.57 -4.52
C THR A 64 12.80 0.46 -5.20
N ALA A 65 12.22 1.47 -5.85
CA ALA A 65 12.98 2.58 -6.46
C ALA A 65 13.86 3.31 -5.42
N ASP A 66 13.40 3.37 -4.17
CA ASP A 66 14.08 3.99 -3.04
C ASP A 66 15.05 3.05 -2.29
N GLY A 67 15.20 1.79 -2.74
CA GLY A 67 16.18 0.85 -2.19
C GLY A 67 15.71 -0.02 -1.02
N PHE A 68 14.41 -0.01 -0.68
CA PHE A 68 13.84 -0.87 0.36
C PHE A 68 13.55 -2.28 -0.15
N GLU A 69 13.53 -3.29 0.73
CA GLU A 69 13.04 -4.63 0.35
C GLU A 69 11.63 -4.54 -0.23
N MET A 70 11.40 -5.22 -1.35
CA MET A 70 10.20 -5.02 -2.16
C MET A 70 8.88 -5.27 -1.41
N GLN A 71 8.75 -6.37 -0.65
CA GLN A 71 7.51 -6.67 0.08
C GLN A 71 7.26 -5.69 1.24
N PHE A 72 8.29 -5.37 2.01
CA PHE A 72 8.21 -4.40 3.11
C PHE A 72 7.96 -2.98 2.58
N GLY A 73 8.66 -2.60 1.52
CA GLY A 73 8.53 -1.34 0.81
C GLY A 73 7.11 -1.12 0.29
N VAL A 74 6.59 -2.05 -0.51
CA VAL A 74 5.24 -1.91 -1.09
C VAL A 74 4.14 -2.06 -0.05
N ASN A 75 4.19 -3.12 0.76
CA ASN A 75 3.05 -3.47 1.61
C ASN A 75 2.93 -2.56 2.83
N HIS A 76 4.05 -1.99 3.29
CA HIS A 76 4.10 -1.20 4.52
C HIS A 76 4.62 0.23 4.28
N LEU A 77 5.88 0.43 3.87
CA LEU A 77 6.48 1.77 3.82
C LEU A 77 5.77 2.72 2.83
N GLY A 78 5.37 2.21 1.67
CA GLY A 78 4.62 2.98 0.68
C GLY A 78 3.26 3.44 1.21
N HIS A 79 2.52 2.53 1.87
CA HIS A 79 1.25 2.88 2.52
C HIS A 79 1.45 3.82 3.71
N PHE A 80 2.52 3.64 4.48
CA PHE A 80 2.87 4.52 5.60
C PHE A 80 3.07 5.94 5.09
N LEU A 81 3.91 6.14 4.07
CA LEU A 81 4.14 7.45 3.47
C LEU A 81 2.84 8.04 2.90
N LEU A 82 2.08 7.26 2.14
CA LEU A 82 0.80 7.70 1.58
C LEU A 82 -0.15 8.19 2.67
N THR A 83 -0.31 7.40 3.72
CA THR A 83 -1.19 7.72 4.86
C THR A 83 -0.70 8.98 5.57
N PHE A 84 0.61 9.09 5.80
CA PHE A 84 1.22 10.26 6.43
C PHE A 84 0.98 11.55 5.63
N LEU A 85 1.10 11.49 4.30
CA LEU A 85 0.84 12.65 3.43
C LEU A 85 -0.65 13.06 3.40
N LEU A 86 -1.56 12.08 3.50
CA LEU A 86 -2.99 12.30 3.41
C LEU A 86 -3.69 12.51 4.76
N ILE A 87 -3.00 12.33 5.89
CA ILE A 87 -3.64 12.30 7.22
C ILE A 87 -4.36 13.60 7.56
N ASP A 88 -3.77 14.76 7.24
CA ASP A 88 -4.39 16.05 7.53
C ASP A 88 -5.52 16.38 6.54
N LEU A 89 -5.49 15.81 5.33
CA LEU A 89 -6.63 15.88 4.42
C LEU A 89 -7.81 15.05 4.96
N LEU A 90 -7.54 13.81 5.37
CA LEU A 90 -8.54 12.93 5.99
C LEU A 90 -9.18 13.57 7.23
N LYS A 91 -8.38 14.20 8.11
CA LYS A 91 -8.91 14.93 9.28
C LYS A 91 -9.85 16.07 8.89
N ARG A 92 -9.52 16.84 7.84
CA ARG A 92 -10.36 17.93 7.33
C ARG A 92 -11.63 17.43 6.66
N SER A 93 -11.60 16.27 6.03
CA SER A 93 -12.73 15.60 5.39
C SER A 93 -13.60 14.77 6.36
N ALA A 94 -13.58 15.05 7.67
CA ALA A 94 -14.35 14.28 8.64
C ALA A 94 -15.87 14.29 8.35
N PRO A 95 -16.60 13.17 8.58
CA PRO A 95 -16.11 11.90 9.13
C PRO A 95 -15.29 11.10 8.12
N SER A 96 -14.13 10.61 8.56
CA SER A 96 -13.20 9.87 7.71
C SER A 96 -12.63 8.62 8.39
N ARG A 97 -12.06 7.70 7.60
CA ARG A 97 -11.48 6.44 8.10
C ARG A 97 -10.28 6.00 7.28
N ILE A 98 -9.29 5.44 7.97
CA ILE A 98 -8.19 4.68 7.36
C ILE A 98 -8.42 3.20 7.66
N ILE A 99 -8.36 2.36 6.64
CA ILE A 99 -8.48 0.91 6.73
C ILE A 99 -7.20 0.29 6.18
N ILE A 100 -6.48 -0.47 7.02
CA ILE A 100 -5.22 -1.10 6.64
C ILE A 100 -5.42 -2.61 6.57
N LEU A 101 -5.12 -3.20 5.41
CA LEU A 101 -5.21 -4.65 5.25
C LEU A 101 -3.91 -5.33 5.69
N SER A 102 -4.04 -6.24 6.65
CA SER A 102 -3.00 -7.18 7.06
C SER A 102 -3.30 -8.60 6.52
N SER A 103 -2.82 -9.64 7.19
CA SER A 103 -3.01 -11.05 6.85
C SER A 103 -2.70 -11.93 8.07
N MET A 104 -3.23 -13.15 8.13
CA MET A 104 -2.80 -14.17 9.10
C MET A 104 -1.28 -14.44 9.02
N ALA A 105 -0.67 -14.15 7.86
CA ALA A 105 0.77 -14.23 7.64
C ALA A 105 1.62 -13.33 8.57
N HIS A 106 1.03 -12.35 9.27
CA HIS A 106 1.76 -11.56 10.26
C HIS A 106 2.45 -12.43 11.32
N SER A 107 1.90 -13.61 11.61
CA SER A 107 2.46 -14.58 12.55
C SER A 107 3.72 -15.31 12.03
N TRP A 108 4.07 -15.18 10.74
CA TRP A 108 5.25 -15.81 10.14
C TRP A 108 6.52 -14.98 10.27
N GLY A 109 6.39 -13.71 10.63
CA GLY A 109 7.49 -12.75 10.67
C GLY A 109 7.68 -12.13 12.04
N THR A 110 8.80 -11.45 12.20
CA THR A 110 9.08 -10.51 13.31
C THR A 110 9.56 -9.21 12.68
N ILE A 111 9.57 -8.11 13.42
CA ILE A 111 10.18 -6.86 12.95
C ILE A 111 11.69 -6.95 13.22
N ALA A 112 12.47 -7.29 12.20
CA ALA A 112 13.92 -7.36 12.27
C ALA A 112 14.54 -5.97 12.12
N LEU A 113 14.57 -5.17 13.18
CA LEU A 113 15.07 -3.78 13.14
C LEU A 113 16.55 -3.68 12.71
N ASP A 114 17.35 -4.72 12.98
CA ASP A 114 18.77 -4.80 12.63
C ASP A 114 19.03 -5.20 11.17
N ASP A 115 18.02 -5.73 10.48
CA ASP A 115 18.05 -6.09 9.05
C ASP A 115 16.67 -5.89 8.41
N ILE A 116 16.11 -4.68 8.55
CA ILE A 116 14.72 -4.41 8.16
C ILE A 116 14.46 -4.67 6.66
N ASN A 117 15.50 -4.51 5.84
CA ASN A 117 15.49 -4.76 4.40
C ASN A 117 15.89 -6.20 4.03
N SER A 118 16.07 -7.09 5.01
CA SER A 118 16.39 -8.51 4.78
C SER A 118 17.59 -8.72 3.85
N GLU A 119 18.61 -7.86 3.94
CA GLU A 119 19.77 -7.88 3.05
C GLU A 119 20.72 -9.04 3.36
N ARG A 120 20.72 -9.51 4.62
CA ARG A 120 21.64 -10.58 5.06
C ARG A 120 21.05 -11.97 4.83
N ASN A 121 19.75 -12.16 5.08
CA ASN A 121 19.09 -13.47 4.99
C ASN A 121 17.63 -13.36 4.54
N TYR A 122 17.44 -13.15 3.24
CA TYR A 122 16.10 -13.07 2.66
C TYR A 122 15.36 -14.40 2.72
N HIS A 123 14.11 -14.36 3.21
CA HIS A 123 13.17 -15.45 3.06
C HIS A 123 11.79 -14.89 2.77
N SER A 124 11.25 -15.19 1.59
CA SER A 124 10.07 -14.51 1.04
C SER A 124 8.83 -14.57 1.95
N ARG A 125 8.59 -15.68 2.66
CA ARG A 125 7.49 -15.77 3.65
C ARG A 125 7.70 -14.91 4.89
N ARG A 126 8.96 -14.80 5.37
CA ARG A 126 9.29 -14.01 6.57
C ARG A 126 9.22 -12.53 6.25
N ALA A 127 9.72 -12.10 5.09
CA ALA A 127 9.60 -10.73 4.60
C ALA A 127 8.12 -10.31 4.42
N TYR A 128 7.30 -11.19 3.82
CA TYR A 128 5.86 -10.96 3.73
C TYR A 128 5.22 -10.82 5.12
N GLY A 129 5.51 -11.76 6.02
CA GLY A 129 4.99 -11.75 7.38
C GLY A 129 5.38 -10.50 8.15
N GLN A 130 6.65 -10.07 8.06
CA GLN A 130 7.14 -8.81 8.62
C GLN A 130 6.33 -7.62 8.10
N SER A 131 6.10 -7.55 6.79
CA SER A 131 5.31 -6.45 6.19
C SER A 131 3.86 -6.41 6.70
N LYS A 132 3.22 -7.57 6.90
CA LYS A 132 1.85 -7.66 7.40
C LYS A 132 1.76 -7.44 8.92
N LEU A 133 2.79 -7.82 9.67
CA LEU A 133 2.93 -7.46 11.07
C LEU A 133 3.09 -5.94 11.24
N ALA A 134 3.91 -5.31 10.42
CA ALA A 134 4.10 -3.86 10.43
C ALA A 134 2.78 -3.10 10.16
N ASN A 135 1.92 -3.62 9.28
CA ASN A 135 0.57 -3.07 9.06
C ASN A 135 -0.32 -3.12 10.31
N ILE A 136 -0.25 -4.20 11.10
CA ILE A 136 -1.00 -4.30 12.37
C ILE A 136 -0.47 -3.28 13.37
N LEU A 137 0.85 -3.22 13.53
CA LEU A 137 1.48 -2.29 14.47
C LEU A 137 1.13 -0.84 14.09
N PHE A 138 1.24 -0.47 12.82
CA PHE A 138 0.88 0.86 12.34
C PHE A 138 -0.59 1.23 12.54
N THR A 139 -1.50 0.26 12.56
CA THR A 139 -2.92 0.53 12.84
C THR A 139 -3.17 0.88 14.31
N ARG A 140 -2.25 0.49 15.22
CA ARG A 140 -2.40 0.69 16.67
C ARG A 140 -1.79 2.00 17.19
N GLU A 141 -0.92 2.62 16.40
CA GLU A 141 -0.30 3.92 16.70
C GLU A 141 -1.23 5.08 16.30
#